data_AF-A0A3B8VVT4-F1
#
_entry.id   AF-A0A3B8VVT4-F1
#
_cell.length_a   1.000
_cell.length_b   1.000
_cell.length_c   1.000
_cell.angle_alpha   90.00
_cell.angle_beta   90.00
_cell.angle_gamma   90.00
#
_symmetry.space_group_name_H-M   'P 1'
#
loop_
_entity.id
_entity.type
_entity.pdbx_description
1 polymer ?
#
loop_
_entity_poly.entity_id
_entity_poly.type
_entity_poly.pdbx_seq_one_letter_code
_entity_poly.pdbx_strand_id
1 'polypeptide(L)'
;MLIEGEHGPVDFGHISDLSRGLRTVGLDFGGQGGPQPAGRHLSHIRSGSAGHHGAACGIEDARAVVDASKYGPIGHRGAAGSRQGYGVEDYVNKANDETLVAVLFEDIVAINNLEEIVTVDHIDVFYVAPGDLAQSMILTGQTPHPDVKAAVDRGIKTIVNAGKVAGMLVNDSTVDDYQSKGVR
;
A
#
# COMPACT_ATOMS: atom_id res chain seq x y z
N MET A 1 9.51 1.33 7.37
CA MET A 1 9.88 -0.09 7.29
C MET A 1 8.65 -0.89 6.90
N LEU A 2 8.79 -1.85 5.99
CA LEU A 2 7.75 -2.76 5.52
C LEU A 2 8.04 -4.15 6.10
N ILE A 3 7.02 -4.85 6.61
CA ILE A 3 7.10 -6.29 6.88
C ILE A 3 6.49 -6.99 5.67
N GLU A 4 7.34 -7.69 4.92
CA GLU A 4 7.00 -8.31 3.65
C GLU A 4 6.65 -9.79 3.90
N GLY A 5 5.46 -10.23 3.47
CA GLY A 5 4.92 -11.57 3.73
C GLY A 5 4.50 -12.33 2.48
N GLU A 6 4.78 -11.81 1.28
CA GLU A 6 4.50 -12.42 -0.01
C GLU A 6 5.71 -13.17 -0.58
N HIS A 7 6.90 -12.56 -0.53
CA HIS A 7 8.14 -13.14 -1.06
C HIS A 7 9.12 -13.60 0.03
N GLY A 8 8.92 -13.10 1.25
CA GLY A 8 9.68 -13.43 2.44
C GLY A 8 9.12 -14.62 3.21
N PRO A 9 9.86 -15.12 4.21
CA PRO A 9 9.43 -16.22 5.07
C PRO A 9 8.44 -15.77 6.18
N VAL A 10 8.02 -14.50 6.19
CA VAL A 10 7.14 -13.96 7.22
C VAL A 10 5.71 -14.43 6.99
N ASP A 11 5.09 -14.92 8.06
CA ASP A 11 3.69 -15.35 8.06
C ASP A 11 2.92 -14.68 9.21
N PHE A 12 1.63 -14.99 9.33
CA PHE A 12 0.77 -14.44 10.40
C PHE A 12 1.27 -14.71 11.81
N GLY A 13 2.01 -15.80 12.05
CA GLY A 13 2.58 -16.13 13.35
C GLY A 13 3.68 -15.14 13.76
N HIS A 14 4.44 -14.62 12.79
CA HIS A 14 5.52 -13.67 13.04
C HIS A 14 5.05 -12.22 13.26
N ILE A 15 3.90 -11.83 12.69
CA ILE A 15 3.44 -10.43 12.67
C ILE A 15 3.36 -9.80 14.06
N SER A 16 2.82 -10.54 15.04
CA SER A 16 2.65 -10.02 16.41
C SER A 16 3.99 -9.66 17.05
N ASP A 17 4.98 -10.55 16.94
CA ASP A 17 6.27 -10.36 17.59
C ASP A 17 7.13 -9.33 16.86
N LEU A 18 7.12 -9.33 15.52
CA LEU A 18 7.79 -8.29 14.74
C LEU A 18 7.20 -6.91 15.02
N SER A 19 5.87 -6.78 15.05
CA SER A 19 5.20 -5.52 15.42
C SER A 19 5.59 -5.05 16.82
N ARG A 20 5.76 -5.96 17.78
CA ARG A 20 6.22 -5.61 19.14
C ARG A 20 7.66 -5.14 19.14
N GLY A 21 8.55 -5.84 18.43
CA GLY A 21 9.96 -5.48 18.32
C GLY A 21 10.17 -4.10 17.70
N LEU A 22 9.38 -3.73 16.70
CA LEU A 22 9.46 -2.40 16.08
C LEU A 22 9.07 -1.27 17.04
N ARG A 23 8.03 -1.49 17.85
CA ARG A 23 7.59 -0.51 18.84
C ARG A 23 8.63 -0.21 19.91
N THR A 24 9.48 -1.18 20.30
CA THR A 24 10.52 -0.95 21.32
C THR A 24 11.63 -0.04 20.83
N VAL A 25 11.81 0.10 19.52
CA VAL A 25 12.79 1.01 18.89
C VAL A 25 12.16 2.28 18.33
N GLY A 26 10.90 2.58 18.70
CA GLY A 26 10.19 3.79 18.27
C GLY A 26 9.84 3.79 16.78
N LEU A 27 9.83 2.62 16.14
CA LEU A 27 9.38 2.47 14.76
C LEU A 27 7.91 2.02 14.77
N ASP A 28 7.04 2.90 14.29
CA ASP A 28 5.70 2.54 13.83
C ASP A 28 5.71 2.44 12.29
N PHE A 29 4.67 1.83 11.70
CA PHE A 29 4.61 1.59 10.27
C PHE A 29 4.38 2.91 9.48
N GLY A 30 5.37 3.31 8.67
CA GLY A 30 5.35 4.44 7.71
C GLY A 30 6.18 5.67 8.16
N GLY A 31 7.26 6.01 7.43
CA GLY A 31 8.20 7.13 7.76
C GLY A 31 7.65 8.54 7.40
N GLN A 32 8.25 9.69 7.72
CA GLN A 32 9.50 10.08 8.42
C GLN A 32 9.24 11.42 9.18
N GLY A 33 9.84 11.61 10.37
CA GLY A 33 10.15 12.95 10.93
C GLY A 33 9.16 13.58 11.93
N GLY A 34 9.36 13.32 13.23
CA GLY A 34 8.71 14.02 14.36
C GLY A 34 8.06 13.08 15.37
N PRO A 35 7.85 13.49 16.64
CA PRO A 35 7.11 12.69 17.60
C PRO A 35 5.66 12.57 17.12
N GLN A 36 5.32 11.42 16.54
CA GLN A 36 3.96 11.13 16.10
C GLN A 36 3.23 10.36 17.21
N PRO A 37 1.92 10.61 17.39
CA PRO A 37 1.12 9.82 18.32
C PRO A 37 1.20 8.33 17.93
N ALA A 38 1.49 7.49 18.93
CA ALA A 38 1.58 6.04 18.78
C ALA A 38 0.27 5.52 18.18
N GLY A 39 0.28 4.99 16.95
CA GLY A 39 -0.99 4.68 16.31
C GLY A 39 -1.00 4.20 14.87
N ARG A 40 -0.04 4.58 14.01
CA ARG A 40 -0.14 4.21 12.58
C ARG A 40 0.00 2.70 12.37
N HIS A 41 -1.08 2.08 11.92
CA HIS A 41 -1.16 0.65 11.62
C HIS A 41 -1.30 0.46 10.12
N LEU A 42 -0.32 -0.12 9.46
CA LEU A 42 -0.46 -0.48 8.06
C LEU A 42 -1.28 -1.77 7.95
N SER A 43 -2.51 -1.66 7.48
CA SER A 43 -3.20 -2.82 6.92
C SER A 43 -2.79 -2.90 5.45
N HIS A 44 -1.93 -3.86 5.13
CA HIS A 44 -1.75 -4.27 3.74
C HIS A 44 -3.00 -5.03 3.33
N ILE A 45 -3.85 -4.42 2.53
CA ILE A 45 -4.78 -5.20 1.72
C ILE A 45 -4.36 -4.99 0.29
N ARG A 46 -3.82 -6.05 -0.28
CA ARG A 46 -3.43 -6.12 -1.68
C ARG A 46 -4.71 -5.97 -2.51
N SER A 47 -4.82 -4.89 -3.29
CA SER A 47 -5.67 -4.92 -4.50
C SER A 47 -4.85 -5.68 -5.53
N GLY A 48 -4.90 -7.00 -5.42
CA GLY A 48 -4.13 -7.95 -6.18
C GLY A 48 -4.41 -9.29 -5.56
N SER A 49 -5.24 -10.07 -6.23
CA SER A 49 -5.52 -11.46 -5.93
C SER A 49 -4.23 -12.24 -5.80
N ALA A 50 -3.92 -12.78 -4.61
CA ALA A 50 -2.78 -13.67 -4.39
C ALA A 50 -2.62 -14.64 -5.57
N GLY A 51 -1.53 -14.52 -6.33
CA GLY A 51 -1.11 -15.53 -7.29
C GLY A 51 -2.00 -15.82 -8.51
N HIS A 52 -2.77 -14.89 -9.06
CA HIS A 52 -3.35 -15.07 -10.41
C HIS A 52 -3.09 -13.85 -11.30
N HIS A 53 -2.24 -14.03 -12.32
CA HIS A 53 -2.29 -13.16 -13.49
C HIS A 53 -3.70 -13.26 -14.07
N GLY A 54 -4.47 -12.17 -14.04
CA GLY A 54 -5.81 -12.09 -14.64
C GLY A 54 -7.02 -12.04 -13.71
N ALA A 55 -6.88 -11.72 -12.42
CA ALA A 55 -8.04 -11.42 -11.56
C ALA A 55 -8.07 -9.94 -11.16
N ALA A 56 -9.12 -9.26 -11.65
CA ALA A 56 -9.72 -7.99 -11.22
C ALA A 56 -8.75 -6.88 -10.76
N CYS A 57 -8.51 -5.94 -11.68
CA CYS A 57 -8.07 -4.59 -11.37
C CYS A 57 -9.19 -3.64 -11.79
N GLY A 58 -10.02 -3.22 -10.85
CA GLY A 58 -11.05 -2.22 -11.06
C GLY A 58 -11.25 -1.37 -9.83
N ILE A 59 -12.17 -0.40 -9.96
CA ILE A 59 -12.57 0.44 -8.83
C ILE A 59 -13.18 -0.39 -7.69
N GLU A 60 -13.85 -1.49 -8.01
CA GLU A 60 -14.45 -2.41 -7.05
C GLU A 60 -13.41 -3.09 -6.16
N ASP A 61 -12.26 -3.49 -6.73
CA ASP A 61 -11.18 -4.11 -5.96
C ASP A 61 -10.59 -3.10 -4.98
N ALA A 62 -10.35 -1.87 -5.42
CA ALA A 62 -9.88 -0.79 -4.57
C ALA A 62 -10.88 -0.46 -3.44
N ARG A 63 -12.19 -0.51 -3.72
CA ARG A 63 -13.24 -0.38 -2.69
C ARG A 63 -13.25 -1.56 -1.72
N ALA A 64 -13.04 -2.79 -2.21
CA ALA A 64 -12.96 -3.98 -1.37
C ALA A 64 -11.77 -3.95 -0.40
N VAL A 65 -10.64 -3.36 -0.82
CA VAL A 65 -9.50 -3.09 0.07
C VAL A 65 -9.94 -2.19 1.23
N VAL A 66 -10.56 -1.05 0.93
CA VAL A 66 -11.02 -0.10 1.95
C VAL A 66 -12.02 -0.77 2.90
N ASP A 67 -12.97 -1.51 2.32
CA ASP A 67 -14.02 -2.22 3.05
C ASP A 67 -13.44 -3.20 4.08
N ALA A 68 -12.43 -3.97 3.70
CA ALA A 68 -11.79 -4.95 4.58
C ALA A 68 -10.83 -4.30 5.60
N SER A 69 -10.29 -3.12 5.30
CA SER A 69 -9.31 -2.41 6.15
C SER A 69 -9.93 -1.58 7.27
N LYS A 70 -11.11 -0.99 7.03
CA LYS A 70 -11.74 -0.03 7.94
C LYS A 70 -12.93 -0.66 8.67
N TYR A 71 -13.12 -0.26 9.92
CA TYR A 71 -14.32 -0.58 10.70
C TYR A 71 -15.52 0.26 10.24
N GLY A 72 -16.72 -0.19 10.61
CA GLY A 72 -17.95 0.58 10.38
C GLY A 72 -17.86 1.98 11.01
N PRO A 73 -18.39 3.03 10.35
CA PRO A 73 -19.23 2.99 9.15
C PRO A 73 -18.48 3.04 7.81
N ILE A 74 -17.14 3.11 7.81
CA ILE A 74 -16.34 3.26 6.58
C ILE A 74 -16.22 1.93 5.82
N GLY A 75 -16.07 0.82 6.55
CA GLY A 75 -15.97 -0.53 5.99
C GLY A 75 -16.57 -1.59 6.89
N HIS A 76 -16.26 -2.85 6.61
CA HIS A 76 -16.79 -4.04 7.29
C HIS A 76 -15.69 -4.89 7.97
N ARG A 77 -14.58 -4.29 8.38
CA ARG A 77 -13.56 -4.98 9.18
C ARG A 77 -14.17 -5.59 10.44
N GLY A 78 -13.89 -6.87 10.68
CA GLY A 78 -14.40 -7.60 11.86
C GLY A 78 -13.90 -7.01 13.18
N ALA A 79 -14.83 -6.72 14.08
CA ALA A 79 -14.57 -6.18 15.42
C ALA A 79 -14.38 -7.27 16.49
N ALA A 80 -13.56 -8.29 16.19
CA ALA A 80 -13.05 -9.16 17.24
C ALA A 80 -11.94 -8.37 17.95
N GLY A 81 -12.12 -8.06 19.24
CA GLY A 81 -11.21 -7.23 20.02
C GLY A 81 -9.73 -7.56 19.77
N SER A 82 -8.88 -6.54 19.69
CA SER A 82 -7.46 -6.68 19.41
C SER A 82 -6.63 -6.42 20.68
N ARG A 83 -5.40 -6.94 20.72
CA ARG A 83 -4.45 -6.58 21.77
C ARG A 83 -4.24 -5.06 21.85
N GLN A 84 -4.30 -4.40 20.69
CA GLN A 84 -4.14 -2.97 20.52
C GLN A 84 -5.31 -2.17 21.10
N GLY A 85 -6.48 -2.79 21.26
CA GLY A 85 -7.65 -2.16 21.87
C GLY A 85 -7.67 -2.20 23.40
N TYR A 86 -6.79 -2.96 24.06
CA TYR A 86 -6.80 -3.04 25.52
C TYR A 86 -6.44 -1.69 26.16
N GLY A 87 -7.37 -1.15 26.95
CA GLY A 87 -7.21 0.14 27.63
C GLY A 87 -7.28 1.35 26.69
N VAL A 88 -7.63 1.16 25.42
CA VAL A 88 -7.80 2.25 24.45
C VAL A 88 -9.28 2.58 24.32
N GLU A 89 -9.67 3.73 24.89
CA GLU A 89 -11.00 4.29 24.66
C GLU A 89 -11.18 4.66 23.19
N ASP A 90 -12.39 4.43 22.68
CA ASP A 90 -12.77 4.71 21.29
C ASP A 90 -11.82 4.11 20.24
N TYR A 91 -11.35 2.88 20.51
CA TYR A 91 -10.37 2.20 19.68
C TYR A 91 -10.81 2.08 18.21
N VAL A 92 -12.09 1.84 17.95
CA VAL A 92 -12.60 1.63 16.58
C VAL A 92 -12.40 2.88 15.71
N ASN A 93 -12.77 4.06 16.22
CA ASN A 93 -12.60 5.31 15.48
C ASN A 93 -11.12 5.66 15.33
N LYS A 94 -10.33 5.55 16.41
CA LYS A 94 -8.88 5.75 16.36
C LYS A 94 -8.21 4.82 15.35
N ALA A 95 -8.57 3.55 15.34
CA ALA A 95 -8.05 2.59 14.38
C ALA A 95 -8.45 2.97 12.95
N ASN A 96 -9.64 3.51 12.70
CA ASN A 96 -10.01 3.99 11.37
C ASN A 96 -9.13 5.17 10.91
N ASP A 97 -8.84 6.11 11.80
CA ASP A 97 -8.00 7.29 11.49
C ASP A 97 -6.53 6.93 11.32
N GLU A 98 -6.04 5.95 12.07
CA GLU A 98 -4.62 5.61 12.12
C GLU A 98 -4.24 4.42 11.23
N THR A 99 -5.22 3.68 10.70
CA THR A 99 -4.94 2.58 9.78
C THR A 99 -4.56 3.14 8.41
N LEU A 100 -3.31 2.93 7.98
CA LEU A 100 -2.86 3.27 6.64
C LEU A 100 -3.31 2.19 5.65
N VAL A 101 -3.93 2.62 4.55
CA VAL A 101 -4.35 1.78 3.44
C VAL A 101 -3.51 2.10 2.22
N ALA A 102 -2.75 1.12 1.74
CA ALA A 102 -1.97 1.23 0.53
C ALA A 102 -2.41 0.16 -0.47
N VAL A 103 -2.54 0.54 -1.74
CA VAL A 103 -2.86 -0.37 -2.85
C VAL A 103 -1.68 -0.43 -3.81
N LEU A 104 -1.39 -1.63 -4.33
CA LEU A 104 -0.27 -1.88 -5.23
C LEU A 104 -0.76 -1.92 -6.67
N PHE A 105 -0.07 -1.20 -7.55
CA PHE A 105 -0.26 -1.17 -8.99
C PHE A 105 0.92 -1.85 -9.66
N GLU A 106 0.68 -3.10 -10.02
CA GLU A 106 1.72 -4.03 -10.44
C GLU A 106 1.32 -4.83 -11.69
N ASP A 107 0.20 -4.43 -12.31
CA ASP A 107 -0.34 -5.00 -13.54
C ASP A 107 -0.56 -3.87 -14.55
N ILE A 108 -0.52 -4.13 -15.85
CA ILE A 108 -0.76 -3.10 -16.87
C ILE A 108 -2.24 -2.68 -16.95
N VAL A 109 -3.17 -3.60 -16.67
CA VAL A 109 -4.61 -3.34 -16.53
C VAL A 109 -4.84 -2.42 -15.32
N ALA A 110 -4.19 -2.75 -14.18
CA ALA A 110 -3.66 -1.82 -13.17
C ALA A 110 -3.68 -0.33 -13.51
N ILE A 111 -2.65 0.00 -14.28
CA ILE A 111 -2.28 1.35 -14.68
C ILE A 111 -3.31 1.93 -15.66
N ASN A 112 -3.93 1.12 -16.50
CA ASN A 112 -4.92 1.58 -17.47
C ASN A 112 -6.23 2.04 -16.81
N ASN A 113 -6.61 1.44 -15.67
CA ASN A 113 -7.82 1.80 -14.91
C ASN A 113 -7.55 2.83 -13.80
N LEU A 114 -6.30 3.28 -13.67
CA LEU A 114 -5.84 4.08 -12.54
C LEU A 114 -6.59 5.40 -12.38
N GLU A 115 -6.98 6.06 -13.48
CA GLU A 115 -7.73 7.33 -13.43
C GLU A 115 -9.06 7.21 -12.68
N GLU A 116 -9.73 6.06 -12.78
CA GLU A 116 -10.94 5.77 -12.04
C GLU A 116 -10.61 5.37 -10.59
N ILE A 117 -9.62 4.51 -10.41
CA ILE A 117 -9.25 3.97 -9.09
C ILE A 117 -8.76 5.05 -8.13
N VAL A 118 -8.03 6.08 -8.60
CA VAL A 118 -7.57 7.20 -7.76
C VAL A 118 -8.70 8.03 -7.16
N THR A 119 -9.95 7.84 -7.59
CA THR A 119 -11.12 8.51 -7.01
C THR A 119 -11.65 7.83 -5.74
N VAL A 120 -11.17 6.62 -5.41
CA VAL A 120 -11.62 5.89 -4.22
C VAL A 120 -11.11 6.57 -2.94
N ASP A 121 -12.03 6.84 -2.03
CA ASP A 121 -11.75 7.42 -0.72
C ASP A 121 -11.11 6.42 0.24
N HIS A 122 -10.44 6.93 1.28
CA HIS A 122 -9.79 6.14 2.33
C HIS A 122 -8.65 5.21 1.87
N ILE A 123 -8.09 5.49 0.68
CA ILE A 123 -6.79 4.98 0.24
C ILE A 123 -5.75 6.09 0.45
N ASP A 124 -4.73 5.78 1.24
CA ASP A 124 -3.68 6.73 1.61
C ASP A 124 -2.54 6.75 0.59
N VAL A 125 -2.16 5.58 0.07
CA VAL A 125 -1.01 5.44 -0.84
C VAL A 125 -1.35 4.55 -2.04
N PHE A 126 -1.03 5.07 -3.22
CA PHE A 126 -1.10 4.35 -4.50
C PHE A 126 0.33 3.97 -4.89
N TYR A 127 0.68 2.70 -4.69
CA TYR A 127 2.06 2.22 -4.79
C TYR A 127 2.32 1.55 -6.14
N VAL A 128 3.23 2.10 -6.96
CA VAL A 128 3.56 1.51 -8.26
C VAL A 128 4.73 0.54 -8.12
N ALA A 129 4.56 -0.72 -8.51
CA ALA A 129 5.57 -1.78 -8.38
C ALA A 129 6.13 -2.20 -9.76
N PRO A 130 7.35 -1.78 -10.12
CA PRO A 130 7.90 -2.03 -11.46
C PRO A 130 8.18 -3.49 -11.79
N GLY A 131 8.55 -4.30 -10.80
CA GLY A 131 8.98 -5.68 -11.00
C GLY A 131 7.87 -6.52 -11.62
N ASP A 132 6.76 -6.63 -10.91
CA ASP A 132 5.56 -7.34 -11.36
C ASP A 132 4.88 -6.61 -12.53
N LEU A 133 4.95 -5.27 -12.60
CA LEU A 133 4.45 -4.54 -13.78
C LEU A 133 5.18 -4.98 -15.04
N ALA A 134 6.51 -5.12 -14.99
CA ALA A 134 7.28 -5.64 -16.11
C ALA A 134 6.84 -7.05 -16.49
N GLN A 135 6.56 -7.90 -15.50
CA GLN A 135 6.04 -9.24 -15.75
C GLN A 135 4.65 -9.23 -16.43
N SER A 136 3.72 -8.38 -15.98
CA SER A 136 2.39 -8.24 -16.59
C SER A 136 2.47 -7.76 -18.05
N MET A 137 3.53 -7.04 -18.40
CA MET A 137 3.81 -6.55 -19.75
C MET A 137 4.59 -7.56 -20.61
N ILE A 138 4.82 -8.79 -20.12
CA ILE A 138 5.64 -9.83 -20.79
C ILE A 138 7.10 -9.38 -20.96
N LEU A 139 7.58 -8.56 -20.02
CA LEU A 139 8.93 -8.01 -19.94
C LEU A 139 9.59 -8.43 -18.61
N THR A 140 9.32 -9.65 -18.14
CA THR A 140 9.80 -10.17 -16.85
C THR A 140 11.30 -9.96 -16.67
N GLY A 141 11.70 -9.37 -15.54
CA GLY A 141 13.09 -9.06 -15.21
C GLY A 141 13.70 -7.87 -15.97
N GLN A 142 12.94 -7.22 -16.86
CA GLN A 142 13.38 -6.08 -17.66
C GLN A 142 12.78 -4.76 -17.14
N THR A 143 12.90 -4.51 -15.84
CA THR A 143 12.44 -3.25 -15.22
C THR A 143 12.98 -1.96 -15.87
N PRO A 144 14.22 -1.91 -16.40
CA PRO A 144 14.72 -0.73 -17.11
C PRO A 144 14.15 -0.55 -18.53
N HIS A 145 13.33 -1.48 -19.03
CA HIS A 145 12.78 -1.40 -20.38
C HIS A 145 11.98 -0.11 -20.58
N PRO A 146 12.12 0.61 -21.71
CA PRO A 146 11.47 1.90 -21.94
C PRO A 146 9.96 1.87 -21.73
N ASP A 147 9.29 0.79 -22.15
CA ASP A 147 7.83 0.65 -21.99
C ASP A 147 7.41 0.49 -20.52
N VAL A 148 8.19 -0.26 -19.73
CA VAL A 148 7.93 -0.40 -18.29
C VAL A 148 8.12 0.94 -17.60
N LYS A 149 9.21 1.64 -17.90
CA LYS A 149 9.46 2.98 -17.36
C LYS A 149 8.35 3.97 -17.76
N ALA A 150 7.88 3.93 -19.00
CA ALA A 150 6.77 4.76 -19.45
C ALA A 150 5.46 4.44 -18.72
N ALA A 151 5.18 3.17 -18.44
CA ALA A 151 4.02 2.75 -17.67
C ALA A 151 4.10 3.22 -16.21
N VAL A 152 5.27 3.10 -15.58
CA VAL A 152 5.54 3.61 -14.23
C VAL A 152 5.37 5.13 -14.17
N ASP A 153 6.04 5.87 -15.07
CA ASP A 153 5.99 7.33 -15.12
C ASP A 153 4.55 7.83 -15.34
N ARG A 154 3.78 7.13 -16.20
CA ARG A 154 2.34 7.39 -16.41
C ARG A 154 1.55 7.18 -15.13
N GLY A 155 1.76 6.06 -14.43
CA GLY A 155 1.08 5.75 -13.18
C GLY A 155 1.31 6.80 -12.11
N ILE A 156 2.58 7.14 -11.86
CA ILE A 156 2.98 8.19 -10.90
C ILE A 156 2.32 9.52 -11.26
N LYS A 157 2.40 9.93 -12.53
CA LYS A 157 1.82 11.18 -13.00
C LYS A 157 0.31 11.24 -12.75
N THR A 158 -0.42 10.16 -13.03
CA THR A 158 -1.87 10.11 -12.79
C THR A 158 -2.20 10.28 -11.31
N ILE A 159 -1.49 9.57 -10.42
CA ILE A 159 -1.69 9.63 -8.96
C ILE A 159 -1.42 11.05 -8.44
N VAL A 160 -0.27 11.63 -8.83
CA VAL A 160 0.15 12.96 -8.38
C VAL A 160 -0.81 14.03 -8.90
N ASN A 161 -1.25 13.95 -10.15
CA ASN A 161 -2.20 14.90 -10.73
C ASN A 161 -3.58 14.82 -10.05
N ALA A 162 -3.98 13.65 -9.54
CA ALA A 162 -5.19 13.46 -8.75
C ALA A 162 -5.05 13.97 -7.30
N GLY A 163 -3.89 14.51 -6.92
CA GLY A 163 -3.61 14.97 -5.56
C GLY A 163 -3.44 13.84 -4.54
N LYS A 164 -3.23 12.60 -5.00
CA LYS A 164 -3.02 11.43 -4.15
C LYS A 164 -1.52 11.17 -3.94
N VAL A 165 -1.18 10.33 -2.96
CA VAL A 165 0.23 10.00 -2.66
C VAL A 165 0.68 8.82 -3.52
N ALA A 166 1.71 9.05 -4.33
CA ALA A 166 2.40 7.99 -5.08
C ALA A 166 3.53 7.40 -4.23
N GLY A 167 3.55 6.07 -4.10
CA GLY A 167 4.63 5.31 -3.49
C GLY A 167 5.32 4.40 -4.50
N MET A 168 6.58 4.03 -4.25
CA MET A 168 7.35 3.15 -5.13
C MET A 168 8.57 2.56 -4.41
N LEU A 169 9.02 1.38 -4.84
CA LEU A 169 10.34 0.88 -4.45
C LEU A 169 11.41 1.56 -5.30
N VAL A 170 12.36 2.22 -4.62
CA VAL A 170 13.53 2.85 -5.24
C VAL A 170 14.81 2.31 -4.63
N ASN A 171 15.93 2.57 -5.30
CA ASN A 171 17.26 2.33 -4.77
C ASN A 171 18.05 3.66 -4.79
N ASP A 172 19.27 3.64 -4.26
CA ASP A 172 20.13 4.84 -4.14
C ASP A 172 20.34 5.57 -5.47
N SER A 173 20.29 4.86 -6.61
CA SER A 173 20.46 5.47 -7.93
C SER A 173 19.17 6.05 -8.53
N THR A 174 18.00 5.68 -8.01
CA THR A 174 16.70 6.08 -8.59
C THR A 174 15.86 6.96 -7.67
N VAL A 175 16.22 7.09 -6.38
CA VAL A 175 15.44 7.84 -5.40
C VAL A 175 15.23 9.31 -5.82
N ASP A 176 16.27 10.00 -6.26
CA ASP A 176 16.18 11.42 -6.64
C ASP A 176 15.26 11.64 -7.86
N ASP A 177 15.34 10.76 -8.86
CA ASP A 177 14.51 10.84 -10.07
C ASP A 177 13.02 10.70 -9.70
N TYR A 178 12.65 9.68 -8.95
CA TYR A 178 11.26 9.44 -8.59
C TYR A 178 10.72 10.43 -7.56
N GLN A 179 11.56 10.91 -6.63
CA GLN A 179 11.18 11.98 -5.72
C GLN A 179 10.89 13.27 -6.48
N SER A 180 11.69 13.60 -7.51
CA SER A 180 11.44 14.77 -8.38
C SER A 180 10.11 14.68 -9.15
N LYS A 181 9.61 13.47 -9.40
CA LYS A 181 8.32 13.19 -10.03
C LYS A 181 7.14 13.19 -9.03
N GLY A 182 7.41 13.36 -7.73
CA GLY A 182 6.39 13.48 -6.69
C GLY A 182 6.11 12.20 -5.90
N VAL A 183 6.93 11.13 -6.07
CA VAL A 183 6.89 9.96 -5.18
C VAL A 183 7.32 10.34 -3.77
N ARG A 184 6.67 9.76 -2.76
CA ARG A 184 6.90 10.04 -1.33
C ARG A 184 7.14 8.77 -0.52
#